data_AF-A0A4R7K4G1-F1
#
_entry.id   AF-A0A4R7K4G1-F1
#
_cell.length_a   1.000
_cell.length_b   1.000
_cell.length_c   1.000
_cell.angle_alpha   90.00
_cell.angle_beta   90.00
_cell.angle_gamma   90.00
#
_symmetry.space_group_name_H-M   'P 1'
#
loop_
_entity.id
_entity.type
_entity.pdbx_description
1 polymer ?
#
loop_
_entity_poly.entity_id
_entity_poly.type
_entity_poly.pdbx_seq_one_letter_code
_entity_poly.pdbx_strand_id
1 'polypeptide(L)' 'LSRLKDIYGNKIHQIFKTITADNGKEFSDLETVVKEWGTEVYFAHPYSSWERGTNERQMVLYAALFLKVKKSKIYQ' A
#
# COMPACT_ATOMS: atom_id res chain seq x y z
N LEU A 1 9.68 -0.12 4.92
CA LEU A 1 9.14 0.96 5.79
C LEU A 1 10.25 1.74 6.50
N SER A 2 11.33 1.10 7.00
CA SER A 2 12.50 1.77 7.61
C SER A 2 13.05 2.97 6.82
N ARG A 3 13.28 2.81 5.51
CA ARG A 3 13.78 3.89 4.65
C ARG A 3 12.88 5.14 4.60
N LEU A 4 11.57 4.99 4.78
CA LEU A 4 10.65 6.13 4.85
C LEU A 4 10.80 6.87 6.18
N LYS A 5 11.02 6.13 7.28
CA LYS A 5 11.35 6.69 8.60
C LYS A 5 12.66 7.49 8.52
N ASP A 6 13.64 7.00 7.77
CA ASP A 6 14.92 7.70 7.60
C ASP A 6 14.78 9.00 6.77
N ILE A 7 13.95 8.97 5.70
CA ILE A 7 13.74 10.15 4.83
C ILE A 7 12.93 11.23 5.53
N TYR A 8 11.85 10.85 6.22
CA TYR A 8 10.89 11.80 6.78
C TYR A 8 11.07 12.06 8.28
N GLY A 9 11.83 11.22 8.97
CA GLY A 9 12.13 11.34 10.40
C GLY A 9 10.86 11.57 11.22
N ASN A 10 10.91 12.59 12.08
CA ASN A 10 9.81 12.97 12.97
C ASN A 10 8.56 13.52 12.25
N LYS A 11 8.64 13.83 10.95
CA LYS A 11 7.49 14.33 10.17
C LYS A 11 6.64 13.21 9.57
N ILE A 12 7.03 11.95 9.75
CA ILE A 12 6.35 10.81 9.13
C ILE A 12 4.85 10.75 9.47
N HIS A 13 4.48 11.07 10.71
CA HIS A 13 3.08 11.13 11.16
C HIS A 13 2.25 12.20 10.42
N GLN A 14 2.85 13.32 10.05
CA GLN A 14 2.17 14.40 9.33
C GLN A 14 1.89 14.02 7.87
N ILE A 15 2.75 13.17 7.30
CA ILE A 15 2.68 12.71 5.91
C ILE A 15 1.74 11.52 5.80
N PHE A 16 1.89 10.55 6.70
CA PHE A 16 1.07 9.35 6.77
C PHE A 16 0.16 9.44 7.99
N LYS A 17 -1.00 10.08 7.83
CA LYS A 17 -1.99 10.21 8.91
C LYS A 17 -2.69 8.89 9.19
N THR A 18 -3.16 8.24 8.12
CA THR A 18 -3.83 6.95 8.16
C THR A 18 -3.42 6.12 6.95
N ILE A 19 -3.46 4.80 7.09
CA ILE A 19 -3.19 3.85 6.02
C ILE A 19 -4.37 2.89 5.93
N THR A 20 -4.83 2.60 4.72
CA THR A 20 -5.94 1.67 4.47
C THR A 20 -5.44 0.45 3.71
N ALA A 21 -5.68 -0.76 4.23
CA ALA A 21 -5.15 -2.02 3.68
C ALA A 21 -6.23 -3.11 3.54
N ASP A 22 -5.95 -4.18 2.78
CA ASP A 22 -6.72 -5.43 2.91
C ASP A 22 -6.31 -6.24 4.11
N ASN A 23 -7.18 -7.18 4.44
CA ASN A 23 -6.87 -8.35 5.23
C ASN A 23 -5.92 -9.33 4.49
N GLY A 24 -5.10 -8.83 3.56
CA GLY A 24 -4.08 -9.60 2.89
C GLY A 24 -3.00 -9.94 3.89
N LYS A 25 -2.49 -11.18 3.84
CA LYS A 25 -1.43 -11.62 4.76
C LYS A 25 -0.15 -10.78 4.64
N GLU A 26 0.07 -10.15 3.48
CA GLU A 26 1.19 -9.23 3.25
C GLU A 26 1.14 -7.99 4.16
N PHE A 27 -0.02 -7.67 4.74
CA PHE A 27 -0.22 -6.52 5.61
C PHE A 27 -0.45 -6.90 7.08
N SER A 28 -0.26 -8.17 7.47
CA SER A 28 -0.46 -8.61 8.86
C SER A 28 0.40 -7.82 9.86
N ASP A 29 1.63 -7.50 9.46
CA ASP A 29 2.60 -6.83 10.31
C ASP A 29 2.55 -5.30 10.19
N LEU A 30 1.69 -4.79 9.29
CA LEU A 30 1.63 -3.37 8.95
C LEU A 30 1.32 -2.52 10.19
N GLU A 31 0.32 -2.93 10.97
CA GLU A 31 -0.11 -2.23 12.18
C GLU A 31 1.04 -2.09 13.19
N THR A 32 1.84 -3.15 13.36
CA THR A 32 2.95 -3.15 14.31
C THR A 32 4.06 -2.21 13.86
N VAL A 33 4.37 -2.18 12.56
CA VAL A 33 5.45 -1.35 12.02
C VAL A 33 5.11 0.14 12.05
N VAL A 34 3.86 0.52 11.79
CA VAL A 34 3.46 1.94 11.73
C VAL A 34 2.94 2.48 13.06
N LYS A 35 2.74 1.62 14.07
CA LYS A 35 2.46 2.04 15.45
C LYS A 35 3.53 2.98 16.00
N GLU A 36 4.81 2.72 15.68
CA GLU A 36 5.92 3.62 16.05
C GLU A 36 5.86 4.98 15.37
N TRP A 37 5.08 5.11 14.28
CA TRP A 37 4.93 6.34 13.52
C TRP A 37 3.73 7.16 14.00
N GLY A 38 2.95 6.63 14.96
CA GLY A 38 1.69 7.22 15.41
C GLY A 38 0.61 7.22 14.33
N THR A 39 0.75 6.41 13.28
CA THR A 39 -0.18 6.34 12.14
C THR A 39 -1.21 5.25 12.38
N GLU A 40 -2.48 5.55 12.13
CA GLU A 40 -3.56 4.57 12.26
C GLU A 40 -3.71 3.72 11.00
N VAL A 41 -4.00 2.42 11.19
CA VAL A 41 -4.26 1.48 10.08
C VAL A 41 -5.71 1.04 10.11
N TYR A 42 -6.37 1.13 8.96
CA TYR A 42 -7.74 0.70 8.76
C TYR A 42 -7.77 -0.46 7.77
N PHE A 43 -8.37 -1.57 8.17
CA PHE A 43 -8.57 -2.72 7.30
C PHE A 43 -10.00 -2.72 6.76
N ALA A 44 -10.19 -3.06 5.48
CA ALA A 44 -11.54 -3.10 4.94
C ALA A 44 -12.35 -4.27 5.53
N HIS A 45 -13.66 -4.05 5.65
CA HIS A 45 -14.55 -5.02 6.25
C HIS A 45 -14.70 -6.27 5.36
N PRO A 46 -14.86 -7.46 5.96
CA PRO A 46 -15.21 -8.66 5.20
C PRO A 46 -16.45 -8.41 4.31
N TYR A 47 -16.41 -8.88 3.08
CA TYR A 47 -17.48 -8.76 2.08
C TYR A 47 -17.85 -7.33 1.65
N SER A 48 -17.03 -6.32 1.96
CA SER A 48 -17.27 -4.92 1.59
C SER A 48 -16.37 -4.49 0.40
N SER A 49 -16.62 -5.06 -0.78
CA SER A 49 -15.84 -4.78 -1.99
C SER A 49 -15.86 -3.31 -2.42
N TRP A 50 -16.94 -2.58 -2.11
CA TRP A 50 -17.08 -1.15 -2.39
C TRP A 50 -16.08 -0.26 -1.64
N GLU A 51 -15.54 -0.72 -0.51
CA GLU A 51 -14.49 0.00 0.24
C GLU A 51 -13.13 -0.08 -0.46
N ARG A 52 -12.97 -0.96 -1.46
CA ARG A 52 -11.68 -1.31 -2.09
C ARG A 52 -11.55 -0.89 -3.55
N GLY A 53 -12.56 -0.25 -4.14
CA GLY A 53 -12.62 -0.01 -5.60
C GLY A 53 -11.40 0.72 -6.16
N THR A 54 -10.85 1.69 -5.43
CA THR A 54 -9.62 2.40 -5.84
C THR A 54 -8.37 1.52 -5.75
N ASN A 55 -8.21 0.76 -4.66
CA ASN A 55 -7.06 -0.12 -4.47
C ASN A 55 -7.01 -1.22 -5.55
N GLU A 56 -8.15 -1.85 -5.85
CA GLU A 56 -8.24 -2.87 -6.89
C GLU A 56 -7.91 -2.30 -8.26
N ARG A 57 -8.47 -1.13 -8.60
CA ARG A 57 -8.18 -0.45 -9.86
C ARG A 57 -6.69 -0.10 -10.00
N GLN A 58 -6.07 0.37 -8.92
CA GLN A 58 -4.63 0.64 -8.90
C GLN A 58 -3.83 -0.64 -9.12
N MET A 59 -4.17 -1.74 -8.45
CA MET A 59 -3.49 -3.03 -8.62
C MET A 59 -3.58 -3.54 -10.07
N VAL A 60 -4.75 -3.46 -10.69
CA VAL A 60 -4.95 -3.82 -12.12
C VAL A 60 -4.07 -2.96 -13.03
N LEU A 61 -3.98 -1.65 -12.76
CA LEU A 61 -3.13 -0.74 -13.53
C LEU A 61 -1.65 -1.10 -13.39
N TYR A 62 -1.19 -1.42 -12.18
CA TYR A 62 0.19 -1.88 -11.94
C TYR A 62 0.50 -3.15 -12.72
N ALA A 63 -0.40 -4.15 -12.70
CA ALA A 63 -0.24 -5.38 -13.47
C ALA A 63 -0.17 -5.10 -14.98
N ALA A 64 -1.05 -4.24 -15.49
CA ALA A 64 -1.05 -3.86 -16.90
C ALA A 64 0.25 -3.16 -17.33
N LEU A 65 0.77 -2.26 -16.48
CA LEU A 65 2.05 -1.58 -16.72
C LEU A 65 3.22 -2.57 -16.72
N PHE A 66 3.26 -3.48 -15.74
CA PHE A 66 4.30 -4.51 -15.68
C PHE A 66 4.30 -5.41 -16.92
N LEU A 67 3.12 -5.82 -17.39
CA LEU A 67 2.96 -6.61 -18.61
C LEU A 67 3.38 -5.83 -19.87
N LYS A 68 3.06 -4.53 -19.95
CA LYS A 68 3.53 -3.67 -21.04
C LYS A 68 5.05 -3.57 -21.09
N VAL A 69 5.70 -3.36 -19.94
CA VAL A 69 7.17 -3.33 -19.83
C VAL A 69 7.78 -4.66 -20.27
N LYS A 70 7.23 -5.79 -19.81
CA LYS A 70 7.68 -7.13 -20.22
C LYS A 70 7.55 -7.35 -21.73
N LYS A 71 6.40 -6.98 -22.33
CA LYS A 71 6.22 -7.05 -23.79
C LYS A 71 7.25 -6.18 -24.51
N SER A 72 7.44 -4.93 -24.09
CA SER A 72 8.41 -4.03 -24.72
C SER A 72 9.85 -4.58 -24.71
N LYS A 73 10.25 -5.33 -23.68
CA LYS A 73 11.57 -5.97 -23.61
C LYS A 73 11.72 -7.25 -24.44
N ILE A 74 10.62 -7.85 -24.88
CA ILE A 74 10.64 -9.05 -25.75
C ILE A 74 10.73 -8.66 -27.23
N TYR A 75 10.20 -7.48 -27.58
CA TYR A 75 10.23 -6.96 -28.95
C TYR A 75 11.42 -6.02 -29.24
N GLN A 76 12.37 -5.92 -28.31
CA GLN A 76 13.70 -5.31 -28.52
C GLN A 76 14.76 -6.38 -28.36
#